data_AF-H2BZN8-F1
#
_entry.id   AF-H2BZN8-F1
#
_cell.length_a   1.000
_cell.length_b   1.000
_cell.length_c   1.000
_cell.angle_alpha   90.00
_cell.angle_beta   90.00
_cell.angle_gamma   90.00
#
_symmetry.space_group_name_H-M   'P 1'
#
loop_
_entity.id
_entity.type
_entity.pdbx_description
1 polymer ?
#
loop_
_entity_poly.entity_id
_entity_poly.type
_entity_poly.pdbx_seq_one_letter_code
_entity_poly.pdbx_strand_id
1 'polypeptide(L)' 'MGRGDKKTKRGKIAIGTHGRLRPKRKKFKIKPTTMAQQDQNELK' A
#
# COMPACT_ATOMS: atom_id res chain seq x y z
N MET A 1 8.66 7.86 2.47
CA MET A 1 7.89 7.42 3.67
C MET A 1 8.74 6.49 4.54
N GLY A 2 8.72 6.72 5.85
CA GLY A 2 9.56 6.02 6.83
C GLY A 2 9.11 4.59 7.15
N ARG A 3 9.89 3.88 7.97
CA ARG A 3 9.61 2.49 8.38
C ARG A 3 8.44 2.38 9.38
N GLY A 4 8.08 3.46 10.05
CA GLY A 4 6.95 3.49 11.00
C GLY A 4 5.56 3.65 10.36
N ASP A 5 5.50 3.98 9.07
CA ASP A 5 4.23 4.33 8.42
C ASP A 5 3.45 3.09 7.95
N LYS A 6 2.42 2.74 8.73
CA LYS A 6 1.52 1.60 8.49
C LYS A 6 0.76 1.68 7.16
N LYS A 7 0.61 2.87 6.56
CA LYS A 7 -0.13 3.08 5.32
C LYS A 7 0.71 2.88 4.07
N THR A 8 1.93 2.34 4.20
CA THR A 8 2.87 2.21 3.09
C THR A 8 3.40 0.80 2.94
N LYS A 9 3.89 0.46 1.74
CA LYS A 9 4.56 -0.83 1.51
C LYS A 9 5.77 -0.99 2.43
N ARG A 10 6.58 0.08 2.58
CA ARG A 10 7.82 0.06 3.38
C ARG A 10 7.53 -0.12 4.87
N GLY A 11 6.55 0.57 5.44
CA GLY A 11 6.20 0.39 6.84
C GLY A 11 5.51 -0.95 7.13
N LYS A 12 4.69 -1.46 6.21
CA LYS A 12 4.14 -2.83 6.33
C LYS A 12 5.22 -3.92 6.24
N ILE A 13 6.31 -3.69 5.50
CA ILE A 13 7.47 -4.60 5.50
C ILE A 13 8.15 -4.56 6.86
N ALA A 14 8.44 -3.37 7.40
CA ALA A 14 9.14 -3.21 8.67
C ALA A 14 8.36 -3.77 9.87
N ILE A 15 7.04 -3.59 9.90
CA ILE A 15 6.16 -4.09 10.97
C ILE A 15 5.81 -5.58 10.76
N GLY A 16 6.05 -6.12 9.56
CA GLY A 16 5.74 -7.52 9.24
C GLY A 16 4.28 -7.81 8.90
N THR A 17 3.40 -6.79 8.90
CA THR A 17 1.97 -6.94 8.59
C THR A 17 1.68 -6.98 7.09
N HIS A 18 0.51 -7.51 6.72
CA HIS A 18 0.05 -7.57 5.33
C HIS A 18 -1.15 -6.65 5.11
N GLY A 19 -1.44 -6.35 3.85
CA GLY A 19 -2.68 -5.65 3.48
C GLY A 19 -2.62 -5.21 2.03
N ARG A 20 -3.52 -4.30 1.63
CA ARG A 20 -3.65 -3.82 0.25
C ARG A 20 -2.28 -3.52 -0.40
N LEU A 21 -1.43 -2.71 0.24
CA LEU A 21 -0.11 -2.31 -0.32
C LEU A 21 1.04 -3.33 -0.14
N ARG A 22 0.85 -4.38 0.69
CA ARG A 22 1.80 -5.50 0.86
C ARG A 22 1.02 -6.83 0.92
N PRO A 23 0.43 -7.27 -0.20
CA PRO A 23 -0.37 -8.48 -0.25
C PRO A 23 0.53 -9.72 -0.12
N LYS A 24 0.00 -10.80 0.48
CA LYS A 24 0.64 -12.12 0.40
C LYS A 24 0.51 -12.61 -1.05
N ARG A 25 1.61 -13.19 -1.58
CA ARG A 25 1.83 -13.76 -2.92
C ARG A 25 0.63 -13.68 -3.89
N LYS A 26 0.77 -12.88 -4.96
CA LYS A 26 -0.14 -12.74 -6.12
C LYS A 26 -1.66 -12.72 -5.82
N LYS A 27 -2.10 -12.38 -4.60
CA LYS A 27 -3.52 -12.31 -4.24
C LYS A 27 -4.32 -11.36 -5.14
N PHE A 28 -3.67 -10.30 -5.66
CA PHE A 28 -4.29 -9.39 -6.62
C PHE A 28 -3.45 -9.34 -7.91
N LYS A 29 -4.10 -9.56 -9.06
CA LYS A 29 -3.50 -9.39 -10.40
C LYS A 29 -3.17 -7.92 -10.70
N ILE A 30 -4.00 -7.00 -10.19
CA ILE A 30 -3.84 -5.56 -10.38
C ILE A 30 -2.99 -5.00 -9.23
N LYS A 31 -1.96 -4.20 -9.56
CA LYS A 31 -1.16 -3.52 -8.54
C LYS A 31 -2.07 -2.55 -7.77
N PRO A 32 -2.18 -2.68 -6.44
CA PRO A 32 -3.01 -1.79 -5.66
C PRO A 32 -2.41 -0.38 -5.71
N THR A 33 -3.22 0.58 -6.17
CA THR A 33 -2.89 2.01 -6.17
C THR A 33 -2.70 2.51 -4.73
N THR A 34 -1.78 3.45 -4.56
CA THR A 34 -1.56 4.10 -3.26
C THR A 34 -2.69 5.09 -2.95
N MET A 35 -2.93 5.38 -1.67
CA MET A 35 -3.96 6.36 -1.28
C MET A 35 -3.73 7.72 -1.93
N ALA A 36 -2.48 8.20 -1.97
CA ALA A 36 -2.13 9.43 -2.68
C ALA A 36 -2.47 9.41 -4.18
N GLN A 37 -2.59 8.25 -4.82
CA GLN A 37 -3.07 8.13 -6.20
C GLN A 37 -4.60 8.01 -6.29
N GLN A 38 -5.26 7.50 -5.24
CA GLN A 38 -6.72 7.48 -5.17
C GLN A 38 -7.26 8.89 -4.99
N ASP A 39 -6.67 9.66 -4.07
CA ASP A 39 -7.08 11.04 -3.77
C ASP A 39 -6.96 11.95 -5.01
N GLN A 40 -5.96 11.71 -5.87
CA GLN A 40 -5.77 12.45 -7.14
C GLN A 40 -6.74 12.04 -8.26
N ASN A 41 -7.27 10.81 -8.20
CA ASN A 41 -8.27 10.34 -9.16
C ASN A 41 -9.69 10.78 -8.78
N GLU A 42 -9.97 11.04 -7.50
CA GLU A 42 -11.27 11.54 -7.02
C GLU A 42 -11.44 13.06 -7.24
N LEU A 43 -10.35 13.78 -7.46
CA LEU A 43 -10.30 15.22 -7.73
C LEU A 43 -10.38 15.59 -9.22
N LYS A 44 -10.73 14.62 -10.08
CA LYS A 44 -10.75 14.75 -11.54
C LYS A 44 -12.13 14.44 -12.09
#